data_AF-E4XXG4-F1
#
_entry.id   AF-E4XXG4-F1
#
_cell.length_a   1.000
_cell.length_b   1.000
_cell.length_c   1.000
_cell.angle_alpha   90.00
_cell.angle_beta   90.00
_cell.angle_gamma   90.00
#
_symmetry.space_group_name_H-M   'P 1'
#
loop_
_entity.id
_entity.type
_entity.pdbx_description
1 polymer ?
#
loop_
_entity_poly.entity_id
_entity_poly.type
_entity_poly.pdbx_seq_one_letter_code
_entity_poly.pdbx_strand_id
1 'polypeptide(L)'
;MARSKNSLVRVGLIIGILVMLALSLKNYLSAMETLKKADLVAIEEADASNKYIQKQRSLIDHEAIQKVEEDWDREMQLMDNSNLNFDEHACGLKETCDGNSEYTFRVISGAASVIGPRVCWEGADIMRSKLNNVDRGMNVVVINLETKNHRYATFDLYAKDSTELKEFLSQMVNGEIIIIASYDDAAFRLDSEARTTLSSFGSSVASSIAFRDAWVFLGAKGVPGFTAKENHLKNDKSANKYGDWPEAIEISGCLPFPKSIVV
;
A
#
# COMPACT_ATOMS: atom_id res chain seq x y z
N MET A 1 -52.75 72.16 23.94
CA MET A 1 -52.26 71.06 24.82
C MET A 1 -51.74 69.83 24.04
N ALA A 2 -51.15 70.00 22.84
CA ALA A 2 -50.71 68.88 21.97
C ALA A 2 -49.18 68.78 21.75
N ARG A 3 -48.40 69.81 22.15
CA ARG A 3 -46.95 69.88 21.90
C ARG A 3 -46.10 69.09 22.91
N SER A 4 -46.63 68.82 24.11
CA SER A 4 -45.92 68.13 25.21
C SER A 4 -45.89 66.59 25.05
N LYS A 5 -46.96 65.97 24.54
CA LYS A 5 -47.05 64.51 24.39
C LYS A 5 -46.05 63.93 23.37
N ASN A 6 -45.76 64.64 22.28
CA ASN A 6 -44.76 64.23 21.28
C ASN A 6 -43.31 64.28 21.79
N SER A 7 -43.03 65.12 22.80
CA SER A 7 -41.69 65.23 23.39
C SER A 7 -41.39 64.03 24.29
N LEU A 8 -42.35 63.61 25.11
CA LEU A 8 -42.21 62.47 26.02
C LEU A 8 -42.01 61.14 25.28
N VAL A 9 -42.73 60.93 24.17
CA VAL A 9 -42.58 59.71 23.36
C VAL A 9 -41.20 59.64 22.69
N ARG A 10 -40.68 60.77 22.20
CA ARG A 10 -39.32 60.85 21.63
C ARG A 10 -38.24 60.61 22.68
N VAL A 11 -38.40 61.16 23.88
CA VAL A 11 -37.48 60.94 25.00
C VAL A 11 -37.47 59.45 25.42
N GLY A 12 -38.65 58.81 25.51
CA GLY A 12 -38.76 57.39 25.82
C GLY A 12 -38.07 56.48 24.79
N LEU A 13 -38.22 56.79 23.48
CA LEU A 13 -37.56 56.05 22.41
C LEU A 13 -36.03 56.20 22.48
N ILE A 14 -35.53 57.42 22.73
CA ILE A 14 -34.10 57.69 22.88
C ILE A 14 -33.53 56.92 24.07
N ILE A 15 -34.22 56.93 25.22
CA ILE A 15 -33.81 56.16 26.40
C ILE A 15 -33.79 54.65 26.08
N GLY A 16 -34.81 54.12 25.40
CA GLY A 16 -34.84 52.71 25.00
C GLY A 16 -33.69 52.30 24.09
N ILE A 17 -33.34 53.15 23.11
CA ILE A 17 -32.18 52.93 22.22
C ILE A 17 -30.88 52.96 23.03
N LEU A 18 -30.71 53.91 23.93
CA LEU A 18 -29.52 54.00 24.80
C LEU A 18 -29.38 52.76 25.69
N VAL A 19 -30.47 52.25 26.25
CA VAL A 19 -30.48 51.02 27.06
C VAL A 19 -30.10 49.81 26.21
N MET A 20 -30.66 49.68 25.00
CA MET A 20 -30.30 48.58 24.09
C MET A 20 -28.84 48.64 23.65
N LEU A 21 -28.31 49.82 23.34
CA LEU A 21 -26.89 50.00 23.02
C LEU A 21 -26.00 49.64 24.21
N ALA A 22 -26.37 50.02 25.43
CA ALA A 22 -25.63 49.67 26.63
C ALA A 22 -25.63 48.15 26.90
N LEU A 23 -26.78 47.47 26.73
CA LEU A 23 -26.89 46.02 26.85
C LEU A 23 -26.09 45.29 25.76
N SER A 24 -26.16 45.77 24.52
CA SER A 24 -25.39 45.23 23.39
C SER A 24 -23.89 45.37 23.62
N LEU A 25 -23.43 46.52 24.09
CA LEU A 25 -22.02 46.75 24.43
C LEU A 25 -21.57 45.83 25.58
N LYS A 26 -22.39 45.67 26.62
CA LYS A 26 -22.09 44.77 27.73
C LYS A 26 -21.95 43.32 27.26
N ASN A 27 -22.87 42.86 26.40
CA ASN A 27 -22.81 41.51 25.83
C ASN A 27 -21.56 41.34 24.94
N TYR A 28 -21.24 42.33 24.11
CA TYR A 28 -20.05 42.33 23.27
C TYR A 28 -18.76 42.25 24.10
N LEU A 29 -18.64 43.06 25.16
CA LEU A 29 -17.48 43.03 26.05
C LEU A 29 -17.34 41.69 26.77
N SER A 30 -18.45 41.12 27.24
CA SER A 30 -18.45 39.79 27.87
C SER A 30 -18.02 38.70 26.89
N ALA A 31 -18.48 38.74 25.64
CA ALA A 31 -18.07 37.79 24.60
C ALA A 31 -16.58 37.92 24.27
N MET A 32 -16.07 39.16 24.18
CA MET A 32 -14.65 39.43 23.97
C MET A 32 -13.76 38.93 25.11
N GLU A 33 -14.22 39.01 26.36
CA GLU A 33 -13.49 38.47 27.51
C GLU A 33 -13.43 36.93 27.46
N THR A 34 -14.53 36.27 27.11
CA THR A 34 -14.58 34.81 26.94
C THR A 34 -13.64 34.36 25.82
N LEU A 35 -13.62 35.06 24.68
CA LEU A 35 -12.72 34.76 23.56
C LEU A 35 -11.25 34.87 23.97
N LYS A 36 -10.87 35.94 24.68
CA LYS A 36 -9.49 36.09 25.20
C LYS A 36 -9.09 34.96 26.13
N LYS A 37 -10.00 34.49 27.00
CA LYS A 37 -9.73 33.35 27.89
C LYS A 37 -9.56 32.05 27.11
N ALA A 38 -10.38 31.82 26.08
CA ALA A 38 -10.26 30.66 25.21
C ALA A 38 -8.92 30.64 24.45
N ASP A 39 -8.49 31.79 23.91
CA ASP A 39 -7.19 31.92 23.23
C ASP A 39 -6.02 31.62 24.17
N LEU A 40 -6.08 32.12 25.42
CA LEU A 40 -5.05 31.85 26.43
C LEU A 40 -4.95 30.36 26.77
N VAL A 41 -6.09 29.67 26.93
CA VAL A 41 -6.12 28.23 27.18
C VAL A 41 -5.54 27.44 26.00
N ALA A 42 -5.88 27.82 24.76
CA ALA A 42 -5.35 27.17 23.57
C ALA A 42 -3.82 27.34 23.44
N ILE A 43 -3.29 28.51 23.81
CA ILE A 43 -1.84 28.76 23.85
C ILE A 43 -1.18 27.90 24.94
N GLU A 44 -1.75 27.83 26.15
CA GLU A 44 -1.21 26.99 27.23
C GLU A 44 -1.20 25.50 26.88
N GLU A 45 -2.26 24.98 26.23
CA GLU A 45 -2.32 23.60 25.76
C GLU A 45 -1.27 23.31 24.68
N ALA A 46 -1.08 24.24 23.73
CA ALA A 46 -0.07 24.12 22.69
C ALA A 46 1.36 24.12 23.29
N ASP A 47 1.63 24.98 24.27
CA ASP A 47 2.92 25.04 24.95
C ASP A 47 3.19 23.77 25.78
N ALA A 48 2.16 23.24 26.46
CA ALA A 48 2.27 21.99 27.21
C ALA A 48 2.56 20.79 26.28
N SER A 49 1.88 20.73 25.13
CA SER A 49 2.11 19.70 24.10
C SER A 49 3.52 19.79 23.51
N ASN A 50 3.97 20.99 23.14
CA ASN A 50 5.32 21.22 22.63
C ASN A 50 6.39 20.81 23.65
N LYS A 51 6.21 21.15 24.93
CA LYS A 51 7.13 20.75 26.00
C LYS A 51 7.18 19.23 26.18
N TYR A 52 6.04 18.54 26.05
CA TYR A 52 5.98 17.08 26.08
C TYR A 52 6.75 16.45 24.90
N ILE A 53 6.52 16.95 23.69
CA ILE A 53 7.24 16.48 22.48
C ILE A 53 8.74 16.74 22.60
N GLN A 54 9.15 17.91 23.08
CA GLN A 54 10.56 18.24 23.28
C GLN A 54 11.22 17.31 24.33
N LYS A 55 10.51 16.99 25.41
CA LYS A 55 10.97 16.02 26.41
C LYS A 55 11.11 14.63 25.81
N GLN A 56 10.15 14.16 25.01
CA GLN A 56 10.24 12.87 24.32
C GLN A 56 11.44 12.85 23.35
N ARG A 57 11.64 13.91 22.56
CA ARG A 57 12.82 14.04 21.69
C ARG A 57 14.14 14.04 22.46
N SER A 58 14.20 14.64 23.65
CA SER A 58 15.42 14.60 24.49
C SER A 58 15.72 13.23 25.10
N LEU A 59 14.73 12.33 25.14
CA LEU A 59 14.89 10.95 25.60
C LEU A 59 15.24 10.00 24.45
N ILE A 60 15.14 10.47 23.20
CA ILE A 60 15.59 9.74 22.04
C ILE A 60 17.11 9.83 22.01
N ASP A 61 17.75 8.69 22.23
CA ASP A 61 19.17 8.53 22.04
C ASP A 61 19.46 8.53 20.54
N HIS A 62 19.77 9.72 20.02
CA HIS A 62 20.10 9.91 18.62
C HIS A 62 21.35 9.12 18.20
N GLU A 63 22.26 8.81 19.13
CA GLU A 63 23.44 7.98 18.86
C GLU A 63 23.04 6.51 18.76
N ALA A 64 22.11 6.04 19.59
CA ALA A 64 21.53 4.69 19.44
C ALA A 64 20.70 4.54 18.17
N ILE A 65 19.92 5.56 17.77
CA ILE A 65 19.20 5.55 16.49
C ILE A 65 20.19 5.53 15.33
N GLN A 66 21.18 6.42 15.34
CA GLN A 66 22.21 6.45 14.30
C GLN A 66 22.97 5.12 14.25
N LYS A 67 23.25 4.51 15.40
CA LYS A 67 23.88 3.19 15.46
C LYS A 67 22.98 2.10 14.91
N VAL A 68 21.67 2.13 15.19
CA VAL A 68 20.69 1.18 14.62
C VAL A 68 20.52 1.40 13.12
N GLU A 69 20.51 2.64 12.65
CA GLU A 69 20.48 3.00 11.23
C GLU A 69 21.77 2.56 10.53
N GLU A 70 22.93 2.78 11.14
CA GLU A 70 24.22 2.30 10.65
C GLU A 70 24.32 0.77 10.71
N ASP A 71 23.75 0.11 11.73
CA ASP A 71 23.70 -1.35 11.83
C ASP A 71 22.72 -1.92 10.80
N TRP A 72 21.59 -1.27 10.56
CA TRP A 72 20.65 -1.59 9.48
C TRP A 72 21.27 -1.34 8.10
N ASP A 73 21.99 -0.25 7.91
CA ASP A 73 22.71 0.06 6.67
C ASP A 73 23.89 -0.89 6.48
N ARG A 74 24.58 -1.30 7.55
CA ARG A 74 25.60 -2.37 7.52
C ARG A 74 24.98 -3.73 7.22
N GLU A 75 23.82 -4.06 7.76
CA GLU A 75 23.11 -5.32 7.49
C GLU A 75 22.52 -5.33 6.06
N MET A 76 22.01 -4.20 5.59
CA MET A 76 21.66 -3.97 4.18
C MET A 76 22.90 -3.98 3.27
N GLN A 77 24.05 -3.46 3.73
CA GLN A 77 25.31 -3.52 3.00
C GLN A 77 25.96 -4.90 3.05
N LEU A 78 25.71 -5.72 4.08
CA LEU A 78 26.07 -7.13 4.10
C LEU A 78 25.18 -7.94 3.15
N MET A 79 23.97 -7.46 2.87
CA MET A 79 23.15 -7.90 1.74
C MET A 79 23.56 -7.27 0.39
N ASP A 80 24.38 -6.21 0.39
CA ASP A 80 24.95 -5.50 -0.77
C ASP A 80 26.47 -5.72 -0.93
N ASN A 81 27.07 -6.67 -0.18
CA ASN A 81 28.51 -6.89 -0.21
C ASN A 81 28.84 -7.68 -1.48
N SER A 82 29.06 -6.89 -2.52
CA SER A 82 29.55 -7.13 -3.87
C SER A 82 30.90 -7.85 -3.97
N ASN A 83 31.20 -8.77 -3.04
CA ASN A 83 32.31 -9.72 -3.14
C ASN A 83 31.92 -11.17 -2.79
N LEU A 84 30.61 -11.45 -2.72
CA LEU A 84 30.08 -12.78 -3.01
C LEU A 84 29.52 -12.72 -4.43
N ASN A 85 30.13 -13.47 -5.35
CA ASN A 85 29.68 -13.61 -6.73
C ASN A 85 28.29 -14.29 -6.75
N PHE A 86 27.21 -13.52 -6.54
CA PHE A 86 25.87 -14.04 -6.23
C PHE A 86 24.74 -13.40 -7.05
N ASP A 87 25.03 -12.96 -8.26
CA ASP A 87 24.05 -12.98 -9.35
C ASP A 87 24.74 -13.68 -10.51
N GLU A 88 24.91 -15.01 -10.41
CA GLU A 88 25.60 -15.72 -11.49
C GLU A 88 24.79 -15.58 -12.80
N HIS A 89 23.45 -15.48 -12.69
CA HIS A 89 22.52 -15.43 -13.82
C HIS A 89 21.31 -14.49 -13.58
N ALA A 90 20.57 -14.18 -14.65
CA ALA A 90 19.42 -13.27 -14.62
C ALA A 90 18.44 -13.58 -13.48
N CYS A 91 17.90 -12.53 -12.83
CA CYS A 91 17.03 -12.63 -11.65
C CYS A 91 17.64 -13.32 -10.41
N GLY A 92 18.95 -13.55 -10.39
CA GLY A 92 19.64 -14.24 -9.30
C GLY A 92 19.26 -15.71 -9.23
N LEU A 93 19.03 -16.35 -10.38
CA LEU A 93 18.83 -17.81 -10.46
C LEU A 93 20.14 -18.55 -10.21
N LYS A 94 20.03 -19.77 -9.65
CA LYS A 94 21.16 -20.70 -9.47
C LYS A 94 21.61 -21.33 -10.78
N GLU A 95 20.73 -21.42 -11.76
CA GLU A 95 20.97 -22.04 -13.06
C GLU A 95 20.64 -21.05 -14.18
N THR A 96 21.26 -21.22 -15.35
CA THR A 96 20.95 -20.45 -16.56
C THR A 96 19.73 -21.01 -17.27
N CYS A 97 18.91 -20.12 -17.82
CA CYS A 97 17.93 -20.47 -18.84
C CYS A 97 18.55 -20.32 -20.24
N ASP A 98 18.07 -21.10 -21.21
CA ASP A 98 18.48 -20.91 -22.60
C ASP A 98 17.82 -19.66 -23.18
N GLY A 99 18.57 -18.56 -23.30
CA GLY A 99 18.05 -17.30 -23.84
C GLY A 99 17.54 -17.35 -25.29
N ASN A 100 17.75 -18.45 -26.02
CA ASN A 100 17.18 -18.65 -27.35
C ASN A 100 15.83 -19.37 -27.35
N SER A 101 15.44 -19.97 -26.22
CA SER A 101 14.23 -20.79 -26.14
C SER A 101 13.42 -20.62 -24.84
N GLU A 102 13.92 -19.86 -23.87
CA GLU A 102 13.33 -19.72 -22.55
C GLU A 102 13.47 -18.29 -22.00
N TYR A 103 12.45 -17.86 -21.26
CA TYR A 103 12.47 -16.66 -20.43
C TYR A 103 12.87 -17.01 -19.00
N THR A 104 13.61 -16.14 -18.33
CA THR A 104 13.95 -16.19 -16.91
C THR A 104 12.95 -15.41 -16.07
N PHE A 105 12.50 -15.98 -14.95
CA PHE A 105 11.68 -15.28 -13.99
C PHE A 105 12.02 -15.63 -12.55
N ARG A 106 11.74 -14.71 -11.63
CA ARG A 106 11.72 -14.95 -10.18
C ARG A 106 10.64 -14.12 -9.53
N VAL A 107 9.80 -14.76 -8.73
CA VAL A 107 8.68 -14.14 -8.03
C VAL A 107 8.76 -14.53 -6.57
N ILE A 108 8.74 -13.54 -5.68
CA ILE A 108 8.79 -13.72 -4.24
C ILE A 108 7.64 -12.94 -3.63
N SER A 109 6.85 -13.57 -2.75
CA SER A 109 5.81 -12.87 -1.99
C SER A 109 6.43 -11.88 -1.00
N GLY A 110 5.62 -10.98 -0.46
CA GLY A 110 6.02 -10.18 0.69
C GLY A 110 6.24 -11.03 1.94
N ALA A 111 7.01 -10.51 2.88
CA ALA A 111 7.20 -11.07 4.22
C ALA A 111 6.42 -10.22 5.23
N ALA A 112 5.34 -10.81 5.76
CA ALA A 112 4.36 -10.11 6.58
C ALA A 112 3.89 -8.80 5.93
N SER A 113 3.80 -7.72 6.71
CA SER A 113 3.50 -6.36 6.24
C SER A 113 4.74 -5.47 6.11
N VAL A 114 5.95 -6.01 6.24
CA VAL A 114 7.18 -5.22 6.37
C VAL A 114 8.01 -5.23 5.09
N ILE A 115 8.22 -6.41 4.49
CA ILE A 115 9.03 -6.55 3.28
C ILE A 115 8.10 -6.80 2.10
N GLY A 116 8.08 -5.86 1.16
CA GLY A 116 7.31 -6.00 -0.08
C GLY A 116 7.81 -7.13 -1.01
N PRO A 117 6.97 -7.56 -1.96
CA PRO A 117 7.27 -8.64 -2.88
C PRO A 117 8.33 -8.24 -3.92
N ARG A 118 8.81 -9.24 -4.68
CA ARG A 118 9.69 -9.05 -5.83
C ARG A 118 9.13 -9.80 -7.04
N VAL A 119 9.04 -9.12 -8.17
CA VAL A 119 8.78 -9.72 -9.49
C VAL A 119 9.92 -9.34 -10.43
N CYS A 120 10.70 -10.33 -10.84
CA CYS A 120 11.79 -10.19 -11.81
C CYS A 120 11.48 -11.00 -13.08
N TRP A 121 11.75 -10.38 -14.23
CA TRP A 121 11.55 -10.96 -15.56
C TRP A 121 12.74 -10.61 -16.46
N GLU A 122 13.37 -11.61 -17.09
CA GLU A 122 14.52 -11.42 -17.98
C GLU A 122 15.67 -10.62 -17.35
N GLY A 123 15.89 -10.80 -16.05
CA GLY A 123 16.92 -10.08 -15.30
C GLY A 123 16.54 -8.67 -14.84
N ALA A 124 15.37 -8.16 -15.22
CA ALA A 124 14.87 -6.86 -14.78
C ALA A 124 13.82 -7.03 -13.66
N ASP A 125 14.03 -6.33 -12.54
CA ASP A 125 13.00 -6.19 -11.51
C ASP A 125 11.88 -5.29 -12.05
N ILE A 126 10.69 -5.85 -12.27
CA ILE A 126 9.48 -5.09 -12.66
C ILE A 126 8.81 -4.49 -11.41
N MET A 127 8.71 -5.28 -10.34
CA MET A 127 8.15 -4.84 -9.05
C MET A 127 9.11 -5.20 -7.91
N ARG A 128 9.42 -4.20 -7.06
CA ARG A 128 10.26 -4.38 -5.86
C ARG A 128 10.11 -3.17 -4.93
N SER A 129 10.28 -3.35 -3.62
CA SER A 129 10.23 -2.26 -2.64
C SER A 129 11.13 -1.07 -2.98
N LYS A 130 12.35 -1.32 -3.47
CA LYS A 130 13.30 -0.29 -3.94
C LYS A 130 12.74 0.62 -5.05
N LEU A 131 11.83 0.09 -5.87
CA LEU A 131 11.21 0.82 -6.97
C LEU A 131 9.99 1.63 -6.52
N ASN A 132 9.61 1.56 -5.24
CA ASN A 132 8.43 2.22 -4.66
C ASN A 132 7.14 1.92 -5.44
N ASN A 133 7.01 0.69 -5.95
CA ASN A 133 5.91 0.29 -6.82
C ASN A 133 5.22 -1.01 -6.38
N VAL A 134 5.37 -1.37 -5.11
CA VAL A 134 4.69 -2.49 -4.45
C VAL A 134 3.90 -1.97 -3.25
N ASP A 135 2.78 -2.61 -2.96
CA ASP A 135 1.92 -2.23 -1.82
C ASP A 135 1.13 -3.45 -1.31
N ARG A 136 0.51 -3.33 -0.14
CA ARG A 136 -0.36 -4.35 0.43
C ARG A 136 -1.37 -4.83 -0.61
N GLY A 137 -1.61 -6.13 -0.61
CA GLY A 137 -2.60 -6.74 -1.48
C GLY A 137 -2.01 -7.68 -2.52
N MET A 138 -2.65 -7.69 -3.69
CA MET A 138 -2.23 -8.45 -4.84
C MET A 138 -1.39 -7.56 -5.76
N ASN A 139 -0.11 -7.89 -5.92
CA ASN A 139 0.80 -7.19 -6.81
C ASN A 139 0.84 -7.97 -8.12
N VAL A 140 0.42 -7.34 -9.23
CA VAL A 140 0.16 -8.02 -10.51
C VAL A 140 1.01 -7.40 -11.61
N VAL A 141 1.68 -8.24 -12.38
CA VAL A 141 2.35 -7.89 -13.63
C VAL A 141 1.70 -8.67 -14.77
N VAL A 142 1.40 -7.99 -15.88
CA VAL A 142 0.99 -8.61 -17.14
C VAL A 142 2.05 -8.33 -18.18
N ILE A 143 2.48 -9.37 -18.89
CA ILE A 143 3.52 -9.27 -19.92
C ILE A 143 2.97 -9.83 -21.23
N ASN A 144 3.08 -9.05 -22.29
CA ASN A 144 2.79 -9.49 -23.63
C ASN A 144 4.04 -10.14 -24.23
N LEU A 145 3.97 -11.45 -24.49
CA LEU A 145 5.15 -12.22 -24.90
C LEU A 145 5.65 -11.89 -26.33
N GLU A 146 4.80 -11.31 -27.17
CA GLU A 146 5.16 -10.91 -28.53
C GLU A 146 5.89 -9.56 -28.54
N THR A 147 5.28 -8.55 -27.92
CA THR A 147 5.82 -7.17 -27.88
C THR A 147 6.87 -6.97 -26.80
N LYS A 148 6.96 -7.90 -25.83
CA LYS A 148 7.78 -7.80 -24.61
C LYS A 148 7.42 -6.61 -23.71
N ASN A 149 6.31 -5.93 -23.97
CA ASN A 149 5.80 -4.88 -23.11
C ASN A 149 5.16 -5.47 -21.86
N HIS A 150 5.26 -4.75 -20.76
CA HIS A 150 4.64 -5.11 -19.50
C HIS A 150 3.85 -3.94 -18.91
N ARG A 151 2.82 -4.27 -18.14
CA ARG A 151 2.09 -3.34 -17.26
C ARG A 151 1.94 -3.99 -15.89
N TYR A 152 1.88 -3.17 -14.85
CA TYR A 152 1.73 -3.66 -13.49
C TYR A 152 0.77 -2.77 -12.68
N ALA A 153 0.20 -3.35 -11.63
CA ALA A 153 -0.64 -2.64 -10.66
C ALA A 153 -0.65 -3.37 -9.32
N THR A 154 -1.05 -2.66 -8.27
CA THR A 154 -1.28 -3.20 -6.93
C THR A 154 -2.75 -3.05 -6.58
N PHE A 155 -3.29 -4.05 -5.88
CA PHE A 155 -4.71 -4.07 -5.48
C PHE A 155 -4.83 -4.39 -4.00
N ASP A 156 -5.16 -3.40 -3.17
CA ASP A 156 -5.37 -3.56 -1.73
C ASP A 156 -6.69 -4.29 -1.43
N LEU A 157 -6.64 -5.62 -1.53
CA LEU A 157 -7.77 -6.53 -1.31
C LEU A 157 -8.09 -6.76 0.18
N TYR A 158 -7.44 -6.01 1.08
CA TYR A 158 -7.81 -5.95 2.49
C TYR A 158 -8.74 -4.76 2.75
N ALA A 159 -8.38 -3.57 2.23
CA ALA A 159 -9.17 -2.36 2.43
C ALA A 159 -10.30 -2.18 1.40
N LYS A 160 -10.09 -2.63 0.16
CA LYS A 160 -11.02 -2.44 -0.98
C LYS A 160 -11.51 -3.78 -1.55
N ASP A 161 -12.63 -3.75 -2.27
CA ASP A 161 -13.09 -4.91 -3.04
C ASP A 161 -12.27 -5.14 -4.32
N SER A 162 -12.55 -6.23 -5.03
CA SER A 162 -11.83 -6.65 -6.24
C SER A 162 -12.26 -5.93 -7.53
N THR A 163 -13.02 -4.83 -7.47
CA THR A 163 -13.51 -4.15 -8.69
C THR A 163 -12.37 -3.68 -9.60
N GLU A 164 -11.41 -2.93 -9.06
CA GLU A 164 -10.24 -2.44 -9.83
C GLU A 164 -9.40 -3.60 -10.40
N LEU A 165 -9.26 -4.69 -9.64
CA LEU A 165 -8.58 -5.91 -10.11
C LEU A 165 -9.31 -6.51 -11.30
N LYS A 166 -10.63 -6.70 -11.22
CA LYS A 166 -11.44 -7.28 -12.30
C LYS A 166 -11.35 -6.45 -13.57
N GLU A 167 -11.40 -5.12 -13.46
CA GLU A 167 -11.19 -4.21 -14.59
C GLU A 167 -9.81 -4.43 -15.23
N PHE A 168 -8.75 -4.51 -14.43
CA PHE A 168 -7.39 -4.77 -14.91
C PHE A 168 -7.23 -6.13 -15.62
N LEU A 169 -7.83 -7.19 -15.05
CA LEU A 169 -7.81 -8.55 -15.63
C LEU A 169 -8.63 -8.64 -16.93
N SER A 170 -9.74 -7.89 -17.02
CA SER A 170 -10.59 -7.86 -18.21
C SER A 170 -9.86 -7.32 -19.45
N GLN A 171 -8.89 -6.44 -19.25
CA GLN A 171 -8.05 -5.85 -20.32
C GLN A 171 -7.01 -6.82 -20.86
N MET A 172 -6.77 -7.97 -20.21
CA MET A 172 -5.81 -8.93 -20.72
C MET A 172 -6.26 -9.50 -22.06
N VAL A 173 -5.34 -9.72 -22.98
CA VAL A 173 -5.59 -10.36 -24.28
C VAL A 173 -4.93 -11.73 -24.36
N ASN A 174 -5.33 -12.53 -25.36
CA ASN A 174 -4.67 -13.82 -25.60
C ASN A 174 -3.19 -13.59 -25.95
N GLY A 175 -2.32 -14.47 -25.46
CA GLY A 175 -0.87 -14.33 -25.64
C GLY A 175 -0.15 -13.62 -24.48
N GLU A 176 -0.90 -13.09 -23.51
CA GLU A 176 -0.33 -12.46 -22.33
C GLU A 176 -0.17 -13.44 -21.17
N ILE A 177 0.91 -13.27 -20.42
CA ILE A 177 1.12 -13.93 -19.14
C ILE A 177 0.79 -12.97 -17.99
N ILE A 178 0.42 -13.55 -16.86
CA ILE A 178 0.16 -12.83 -15.61
C ILE A 178 1.06 -13.38 -14.53
N ILE A 179 1.67 -12.49 -13.76
CA ILE A 179 2.50 -12.79 -12.61
C ILE A 179 1.90 -12.10 -11.39
N ILE A 180 1.74 -12.84 -10.30
CA ILE A 180 1.14 -12.36 -9.06
C ILE A 180 2.07 -12.66 -7.89
N ALA A 181 2.23 -11.67 -7.01
CA ALA A 181 2.85 -11.83 -5.70
C ALA A 181 1.97 -11.18 -4.62
N SER A 182 1.65 -11.93 -3.57
CA SER A 182 0.89 -11.42 -2.42
C SER A 182 1.77 -10.58 -1.49
N TYR A 183 1.19 -9.57 -0.83
CA TYR A 183 1.84 -8.81 0.24
C TYR A 183 0.84 -8.50 1.36
N ASP A 184 1.15 -8.88 2.60
CA ASP A 184 0.26 -8.86 3.77
C ASP A 184 -1.01 -9.70 3.58
N ASP A 185 -2.00 -9.22 2.82
CA ASP A 185 -3.22 -9.97 2.51
C ASP A 185 -3.73 -9.69 1.08
N ALA A 186 -3.84 -10.73 0.26
CA ALA A 186 -4.32 -10.66 -1.13
C ALA A 186 -5.70 -11.32 -1.33
N ALA A 187 -6.44 -11.63 -0.25
CA ALA A 187 -7.57 -12.56 -0.32
C ALA A 187 -8.83 -12.10 0.41
N PHE A 188 -8.74 -11.23 1.41
CA PHE A 188 -9.85 -10.93 2.33
C PHE A 188 -11.12 -10.45 1.62
N ARG A 189 -10.98 -9.59 0.60
CA ARG A 189 -12.09 -9.07 -0.20
C ARG A 189 -12.06 -9.53 -1.66
N LEU A 190 -11.33 -10.61 -1.95
CA LEU A 190 -11.29 -11.20 -3.28
C LEU A 190 -12.59 -11.99 -3.56
N ASP A 191 -13.42 -11.47 -4.47
CA ASP A 191 -14.73 -12.05 -4.80
C ASP A 191 -14.66 -13.27 -5.75
N SER A 192 -15.79 -13.97 -5.91
CA SER A 192 -15.87 -15.19 -6.71
C SER A 192 -15.55 -14.98 -8.19
N GLU A 193 -15.94 -13.84 -8.76
CA GLU A 193 -15.69 -13.51 -10.17
C GLU A 193 -14.18 -13.33 -10.44
N ALA A 194 -13.48 -12.60 -9.57
CA ALA A 194 -12.03 -12.45 -9.67
C ALA A 194 -11.33 -13.81 -9.50
N ARG A 195 -11.78 -14.63 -8.53
CA ARG A 195 -11.24 -15.98 -8.32
C ARG A 195 -11.41 -16.88 -9.55
N THR A 196 -12.60 -16.89 -10.15
CA THR A 196 -12.87 -17.64 -11.39
C THR A 196 -11.98 -17.17 -12.53
N THR A 197 -11.80 -15.86 -12.68
CA THR A 197 -10.91 -15.28 -13.71
C THR A 197 -9.47 -15.74 -13.51
N LEU A 198 -8.93 -15.64 -12.29
CA LEU A 198 -7.58 -16.10 -11.95
C LEU A 198 -7.40 -17.61 -12.16
N SER A 199 -8.40 -18.41 -11.78
CA SER A 199 -8.40 -19.85 -12.08
C SER A 199 -8.41 -20.15 -13.58
N SER A 200 -9.10 -19.33 -14.39
CA SER A 200 -9.08 -19.48 -15.86
C SER A 200 -7.70 -19.24 -16.48
N PHE A 201 -6.79 -18.56 -15.77
CA PHE A 201 -5.39 -18.37 -16.18
C PHE A 201 -4.46 -19.51 -15.73
N GLY A 202 -5.02 -20.55 -15.10
CA GLY A 202 -4.31 -21.76 -14.70
C GLY A 202 -4.06 -21.90 -13.20
N SER A 203 -4.56 -20.98 -12.36
CA SER A 203 -4.37 -21.08 -10.91
C SER A 203 -5.24 -22.19 -10.30
N SER A 204 -4.59 -23.06 -9.52
CA SER A 204 -5.24 -24.08 -8.70
C SER A 204 -5.65 -23.54 -7.32
N VAL A 205 -4.98 -22.49 -6.86
CA VAL A 205 -5.15 -21.92 -5.51
C VAL A 205 -6.16 -20.78 -5.47
N ALA A 206 -6.34 -20.00 -6.55
CA ALA A 206 -7.16 -18.79 -6.56
C ALA A 206 -8.60 -18.99 -6.05
N SER A 207 -9.20 -20.14 -6.34
CA SER A 207 -10.55 -20.49 -5.86
C SER A 207 -10.66 -20.60 -4.33
N SER A 208 -9.54 -20.85 -3.64
CA SER A 208 -9.50 -21.17 -2.21
C SER A 208 -8.52 -20.34 -1.38
N ILE A 209 -7.77 -19.40 -1.99
CA ILE A 209 -6.84 -18.52 -1.25
C ILE A 209 -7.56 -17.78 -0.12
N ALA A 210 -6.96 -17.82 1.08
CA ALA A 210 -7.53 -17.31 2.30
C ALA A 210 -6.70 -16.16 2.91
N PHE A 211 -7.23 -15.59 4.00
CA PHE A 211 -6.67 -14.42 4.66
C PHE A 211 -5.20 -14.60 5.07
N ARG A 212 -4.32 -13.73 4.55
CA ARG A 212 -2.85 -13.70 4.71
C ARG A 212 -2.11 -14.93 4.23
N ASP A 213 -2.74 -15.78 3.41
CA ASP A 213 -2.00 -16.80 2.71
C ASP A 213 -0.92 -16.13 1.85
N ALA A 214 0.30 -16.68 1.90
CA ALA A 214 1.34 -16.30 0.94
C ALA A 214 1.06 -17.00 -0.38
N TRP A 215 1.09 -16.25 -1.47
CA TRP A 215 0.77 -16.76 -2.80
C TRP A 215 1.62 -16.08 -3.87
N VAL A 216 2.24 -16.90 -4.71
CA VAL A 216 2.91 -16.47 -5.93
C VAL A 216 2.41 -17.31 -7.10
N PHE A 217 2.13 -16.67 -8.22
CA PHE A 217 1.51 -17.31 -9.37
C PHE A 217 2.02 -16.74 -10.67
N LEU A 218 2.28 -17.62 -11.63
CA LEU A 218 2.61 -17.30 -13.01
C LEU A 218 1.64 -18.11 -13.89
N GLY A 219 0.74 -17.40 -14.56
CA GLY A 219 -0.34 -17.94 -15.39
C GLY A 219 -0.35 -17.31 -16.78
N ALA A 220 -1.34 -17.68 -17.59
CA ALA A 220 -1.48 -17.10 -18.94
C ALA A 220 -2.94 -17.05 -19.41
N LYS A 221 -3.22 -16.08 -20.29
CA LYS A 221 -4.48 -16.00 -21.01
C LYS A 221 -4.28 -16.46 -22.45
N GLY A 222 -4.92 -17.57 -22.80
CA GLY A 222 -4.96 -18.05 -24.20
C GLY A 222 -3.60 -18.40 -24.81
N VAL A 223 -2.64 -18.88 -24.01
CA VAL A 223 -1.34 -19.38 -24.49
C VAL A 223 -1.38 -20.91 -24.58
N PRO A 224 -1.42 -21.50 -25.80
CA PRO A 224 -1.51 -22.95 -25.95
C PRO A 224 -0.31 -23.69 -25.33
N GLY A 225 -0.60 -24.73 -24.56
CA GLY A 225 0.45 -25.55 -23.92
C GLY A 225 1.17 -24.88 -22.76
N PHE A 226 0.72 -23.70 -22.31
CA PHE A 226 1.30 -23.04 -21.14
C PHE A 226 1.04 -23.84 -19.87
N THR A 227 2.09 -24.02 -19.07
CA THR A 227 2.00 -24.66 -17.75
C THR A 227 2.21 -23.62 -16.67
N ALA A 228 1.15 -23.34 -15.91
CA ALA A 228 1.23 -22.40 -14.80
C ALA A 228 2.24 -22.85 -13.74
N LYS A 229 2.87 -21.87 -13.09
CA LYS A 229 3.75 -22.07 -11.94
C LYS A 229 3.11 -21.39 -10.76
N GLU A 230 3.00 -22.09 -9.64
CA GLU A 230 2.25 -21.60 -8.49
C GLU A 230 2.90 -22.14 -7.22
N ASN A 231 3.00 -21.31 -6.20
CA ASN A 231 3.35 -21.72 -4.86
C ASN A 231 2.43 -21.00 -3.87
N HIS A 232 2.07 -21.69 -2.79
CA HIS A 232 1.09 -21.23 -1.82
C HIS A 232 1.45 -21.76 -0.44
N LEU A 233 1.36 -20.89 0.56
CA LEU A 233 1.52 -21.25 1.95
C LEU A 233 0.37 -20.65 2.75
N LYS A 234 -0.40 -21.53 3.40
CA LYS A 234 -1.53 -21.13 4.21
C LYS A 234 -1.07 -20.37 5.45
N ASN A 235 -1.87 -19.37 5.82
CA ASN A 235 -1.77 -18.76 7.14
C ASN A 235 -2.25 -19.75 8.22
N ASP A 236 -1.30 -20.26 9.00
CA ASP A 236 -1.56 -21.15 10.13
C ASP A 236 -0.79 -20.63 11.35
N LYS A 237 -1.52 -20.14 12.36
CA LYS A 237 -0.93 -19.57 13.58
C LYS A 237 0.07 -20.50 14.28
N SER A 238 -0.07 -21.82 14.12
CA SER A 238 0.84 -22.79 14.75
C SER A 238 2.15 -23.00 13.97
N ALA A 239 2.15 -22.69 12.68
CA ALA A 239 3.28 -22.92 11.77
C ALA A 239 3.89 -21.62 11.20
N ASN A 240 3.24 -20.48 11.41
CA ASN A 240 3.65 -19.19 10.89
C ASN A 240 5.04 -18.75 11.38
N LYS A 241 5.84 -18.21 10.47
CA LYS A 241 7.18 -17.67 10.76
C LYS A 241 7.12 -16.27 11.37
N TYR A 242 6.12 -15.47 11.02
CA TYR A 242 6.03 -14.05 11.41
C TYR A 242 4.78 -13.75 12.24
N GLY A 243 4.53 -14.52 13.29
CA GLY A 243 3.35 -14.36 14.13
C GLY A 243 2.06 -14.74 13.39
N ASP A 244 1.29 -13.76 12.92
CA ASP A 244 0.04 -13.99 12.17
C ASP A 244 0.25 -14.08 10.65
N TRP A 245 1.49 -14.16 10.16
CA TRP A 245 1.82 -14.33 8.74
C TRP A 245 2.74 -15.54 8.48
N PRO A 246 2.50 -16.28 7.39
CA PRO A 246 3.38 -17.36 6.95
C PRO A 246 4.73 -16.83 6.43
N GLU A 247 5.68 -17.73 6.22
CA GLU A 247 6.96 -17.40 5.57
C GLU A 247 6.75 -16.90 4.12
N ALA A 248 7.63 -16.01 3.65
CA ALA A 248 7.64 -15.60 2.26
C ALA A 248 8.02 -16.78 1.35
N ILE A 249 7.31 -16.93 0.24
CA ILE A 249 7.50 -18.04 -0.70
C ILE A 249 7.95 -17.53 -2.05
N GLU A 250 8.57 -18.43 -2.83
CA GLU A 250 9.05 -18.11 -4.16
C GLU A 250 8.64 -19.15 -5.22
N ILE A 251 8.58 -18.67 -6.46
CA ILE A 251 8.69 -19.47 -7.68
C ILE A 251 9.75 -18.82 -8.56
N SER A 252 10.57 -19.64 -9.21
CA SER A 252 11.65 -19.14 -10.06
C SER A 252 12.03 -20.20 -11.09
N GLY A 253 12.55 -19.76 -12.23
CA GLY A 253 13.12 -20.67 -13.22
C GLY A 253 12.95 -20.18 -14.64
N CYS A 254 12.88 -21.15 -15.55
CA CYS A 254 12.84 -20.95 -16.99
C CYS A 254 11.44 -21.23 -17.53
N LEU A 255 10.93 -20.32 -18.36
CA LEU A 255 9.66 -20.44 -19.06
C LEU A 255 9.92 -20.57 -20.57
N PRO A 256 9.63 -21.73 -21.18
CA PRO A 256 9.81 -21.91 -22.62
C PRO A 256 9.03 -20.88 -23.45
N PHE A 257 9.62 -20.44 -24.55
CA PHE A 257 8.95 -19.58 -25.52
C PHE A 257 7.69 -20.28 -26.04
N PRO A 258 6.55 -19.56 -26.18
CA PRO A 258 5.34 -20.14 -26.72
C PRO A 258 5.60 -20.70 -28.12
N LYS A 259 5.14 -21.93 -28.37
CA LYS A 259 5.04 -22.42 -29.76
C LYS A 259 4.03 -21.53 -30.46
N SER A 260 4.49 -20.74 -31.43
CA SER A 260 3.75 -19.79 -32.29
C SER A 260 2.25 -19.68 -31.96
N ILE A 261 1.86 -18.55 -31.36
CA ILE A 261 0.46 -18.20 -31.13
C ILE A 261 -0.20 -18.15 -32.51
N VAL A 262 -1.05 -19.13 -32.83
CA VAL A 262 -1.85 -19.07 -34.05
C VAL A 262 -2.91 -18.00 -33.81
N VAL A 263 -2.66 -16.81 -34.37
CA VAL A 263 -3.59 -15.68 -34.40
C VAL A 263 -4.80 -16.02 -35.26
#